data_AF-A0A382GYX0-F1
#
_entry.id   AF-A0A382GYX0-F1
#
_cell.length_a   1.000
_cell.length_b   1.000
_cell.length_c   1.000
_cell.angle_alpha   90.00
_cell.angle_beta   90.00
_cell.angle_gamma   90.00
#
_symmetry.space_group_name_H-M   'P 1'
#
loop_
_entity.id
_entity.type
_entity.pdbx_description
1 polymer ?
#
loop_
_entity_poly.entity_id
_entity_poly.type
_entity_poly.pdbx_seq_one_letter_code
_entity_poly.pdbx_strand_id
1 'polypeptide(L)'
;MKINNNKNFAGGYVEGDTFLHKLRPQGKIIASLFLLLGSGIGNGWSLAMVGLLTTLGIIIAEVPLREIFHIIRRMTWFFLAIAIFPVLFTPGF
;
A
#
# COMPACT_ATOMS: atom_id res chain seq x y z
N MET A 1 15.30 -5.10 -28.60
CA MET A 1 15.09 -4.95 -27.14
C MET A 1 14.82 -6.34 -26.55
N LYS A 2 15.78 -6.91 -25.83
CA LYS A 2 15.75 -8.31 -25.39
C LYS A 2 15.05 -8.38 -24.03
N ILE A 3 13.82 -8.87 -24.00
CA ILE A 3 13.07 -9.06 -22.77
C ILE A 3 13.64 -10.31 -22.07
N ASN A 4 14.40 -10.08 -21.00
CA ASN A 4 14.96 -11.15 -20.17
C ASN A 4 13.90 -11.61 -19.16
N ASN A 5 13.29 -12.76 -19.41
CA ASN A 5 12.29 -13.44 -18.56
C ASN A 5 12.91 -14.18 -17.36
N ASN A 6 13.95 -13.62 -16.73
CA ASN A 6 14.54 -14.22 -15.53
C ASN A 6 14.96 -13.18 -14.48
N LYS A 7 14.01 -12.32 -14.11
CA LYS A 7 14.11 -11.57 -12.86
C LYS A 7 13.05 -12.12 -11.92
N ASN A 8 13.55 -12.99 -11.05
CA ASN A 8 12.99 -13.47 -9.81
C ASN A 8 11.99 -12.48 -9.18
N PHE A 9 11.04 -13.00 -8.41
CA PHE A 9 10.06 -12.33 -7.55
C PHE A 9 10.61 -11.24 -6.58
N ALA A 10 11.86 -10.82 -6.73
CA ALA A 10 12.59 -9.79 -6.01
C ALA A 10 12.63 -8.41 -6.72
N GLY A 11 11.80 -8.18 -7.75
CA GLY A 11 11.75 -6.90 -8.49
C GLY A 11 10.80 -5.85 -7.91
N GLY A 12 10.44 -5.94 -6.63
CA GLY A 12 9.44 -5.08 -5.98
C GLY A 12 10.00 -3.98 -5.10
N TYR A 13 11.32 -3.78 -5.06
CA TYR A 13 11.92 -2.70 -4.29
C TYR A 13 12.00 -1.44 -5.13
N VAL A 14 11.33 -0.39 -4.66
CA VAL A 14 11.49 0.96 -5.23
C VAL A 14 12.81 1.48 -4.70
N GLU A 15 13.82 1.51 -5.56
CA GLU A 15 15.09 2.13 -5.22
C GLU A 15 14.91 3.65 -5.20
N GLY A 16 15.16 4.25 -4.04
CA GLY A 16 15.05 5.69 -3.83
C GLY A 16 16.13 6.16 -2.87
N ASP A 17 16.53 7.42 -2.97
CA ASP A 17 17.63 7.99 -2.19
C ASP A 17 17.16 8.79 -0.95
N THR A 18 15.85 8.81 -0.72
CA THR A 18 15.19 9.63 0.30
C THR A 18 15.50 9.18 1.73
N PHE A 19 15.25 10.05 2.71
CA PHE A 19 15.41 9.73 4.14
C PHE A 19 14.67 8.46 4.57
N LEU A 20 13.43 8.27 4.09
CA LEU A 20 12.64 7.05 4.33
C LEU A 20 13.26 5.79 3.70
N HIS A 21 14.02 5.93 2.60
CA HIS A 21 14.72 4.83 1.97
C HIS A 21 15.98 4.43 2.74
N LYS A 22 16.68 5.38 3.38
CA LYS A 22 17.91 5.15 4.17
C LYS A 22 17.67 4.70 5.62
N LEU A 23 16.42 4.82 6.12
CA LEU A 23 16.05 4.33 7.45
C LEU A 23 16.31 2.83 7.63
N ARG A 24 16.65 2.44 8.88
CA ARG A 24 16.88 1.04 9.23
C ARG A 24 15.66 0.16 8.88
N PRO A 25 15.87 -1.04 8.31
CA PRO A 25 14.77 -1.91 7.88
C PRO A 25 13.77 -2.23 9.00
N GLN A 26 14.25 -2.46 10.22
CA GLN A 26 13.43 -2.77 11.40
C GLN A 26 12.40 -1.68 11.68
N GLY A 27 12.78 -0.40 11.55
CA GLY A 27 11.89 0.72 11.78
C GLY A 27 10.76 0.78 10.74
N LYS A 28 11.06 0.46 9.47
CA LYS A 28 10.04 0.42 8.41
C LYS A 28 9.02 -0.69 8.65
N ILE A 29 9.49 -1.87 9.09
CA ILE A 29 8.61 -3.00 9.41
C ILE A 29 7.67 -2.63 10.56
N ILE A 30 8.21 -2.10 11.67
CA ILE A 30 7.40 -1.69 12.82
C ILE A 30 6.39 -0.61 12.42
N ALA A 31 6.82 0.41 11.66
CA ALA A 31 5.92 1.46 11.16
C ALA A 31 4.79 0.89 10.29
N SER A 32 5.10 -0.04 9.38
CA SER A 32 4.09 -0.70 8.56
C SER A 32 3.10 -1.52 9.38
N LEU A 33 3.56 -2.16 10.45
CA LEU A 33 2.72 -2.93 11.37
C LEU A 33 1.75 -2.02 12.12
N PHE A 34 2.22 -0.87 12.59
CA PHE A 34 1.37 0.13 13.25
C PHE A 34 0.32 0.70 12.29
N LEU A 35 0.68 0.99 11.04
CA LEU A 35 -0.28 1.46 10.04
C LEU A 35 -1.34 0.39 9.72
N LEU A 36 -0.93 -0.88 9.63
CA LEU A 36 -1.84 -2.01 9.45
C LEU A 36 -2.82 -2.14 10.61
N LEU A 37 -2.32 -2.12 11.86
CA LEU A 37 -3.14 -2.19 13.06
C LEU A 37 -4.11 -1.01 13.16
N GLY A 38 -3.62 0.20 12.90
CA GLY A 38 -4.45 1.41 12.88
C GLY A 38 -5.58 1.33 11.86
N SER A 39 -5.31 0.76 10.68
CA SER A 39 -6.33 0.52 9.66
C SER A 39 -7.37 -0.51 10.12
N GLY A 40 -6.96 -1.55 10.85
CA GLY A 40 -7.82 -2.62 11.32
C GLY A 40 -8.82 -2.23 12.41
N ILE A 41 -8.58 -1.13 13.13
CA ILE A 41 -9.51 -0.62 14.16
C ILE A 41 -10.85 -0.18 13.55
N GLY A 42 -10.88 0.21 12.27
CA GLY A 42 -12.11 0.52 11.54
C GLY A 42 -12.86 1.79 11.96
N ASN A 43 -12.32 2.59 12.89
CA ASN A 43 -12.89 3.88 13.26
C ASN A 43 -12.55 4.94 12.19
N GLY A 44 -13.52 5.77 11.80
CA GLY A 44 -13.34 6.84 10.80
C GLY A 44 -12.16 7.77 11.10
N TRP A 45 -11.95 8.14 12.37
CA TRP A 45 -10.80 8.94 12.80
C TRP A 45 -9.46 8.18 12.65
N SER A 46 -9.45 6.87 12.92
CA SER A 46 -8.26 6.04 12.75
C SER A 46 -7.87 5.92 11.28
N LEU A 47 -8.87 5.66 10.42
CA LEU A 47 -8.69 5.56 8.98
C LEU A 47 -8.19 6.89 8.39
N ALA A 48 -8.75 8.02 8.83
CA ALA A 48 -8.28 9.35 8.41
C ALA A 48 -6.82 9.59 8.81
N MET A 49 -6.44 9.25 10.04
CA MET A 49 -5.07 9.42 10.53
C MET A 49 -4.08 8.53 9.76
N VAL A 50 -4.41 7.26 9.56
CA VAL A 50 -3.58 6.31 8.79
C VAL A 50 -3.45 6.76 7.34
N GLY A 51 -4.55 7.22 6.72
CA GLY A 51 -4.55 7.78 5.37
C GLY A 51 -3.64 9.01 5.24
N LEU A 52 -3.68 9.91 6.22
CA LEU A 52 -2.83 11.09 6.23
C LEU A 52 -1.35 10.72 6.41
N LEU A 53 -1.03 9.82 7.35
CA LEU A 53 0.35 9.38 7.57
C LEU A 53 0.93 8.63 6.37
N THR A 54 0.14 7.77 5.73
CA THR A 54 0.57 7.03 4.53
C THR A 54 0.79 7.96 3.34
N THR A 55 -0.10 8.92 3.10
CA THR A 55 0.06 9.91 2.02
C THR A 55 1.27 10.81 2.24
N LEU A 56 1.50 11.30 3.46
CA LEU A 56 2.75 12.03 3.79
C LEU A 56 3.97 11.15 3.57
N GLY A 57 3.94 9.88 3.97
CA GLY A 57 5.02 8.93 3.73
C GLY A 57 5.34 8.75 2.26
N ILE A 58 4.33 8.65 1.39
CA ILE A 58 4.48 8.54 -0.06
C ILE A 58 5.10 9.81 -0.65
N ILE A 59 4.63 10.99 -0.24
CA ILE A 59 5.15 12.28 -0.70
C ILE A 59 6.62 12.43 -0.29
N ILE A 60 6.93 12.19 0.99
CA ILE A 60 8.30 12.31 1.51
C ILE A 60 9.20 11.29 0.81
N ALA A 61 8.76 10.06 0.59
CA ALA A 61 9.56 9.04 -0.10
C ALA A 61 9.64 9.24 -1.62
N GLU A 62 8.95 10.23 -2.19
CA GLU A 62 8.91 10.51 -3.64
C GLU A 62 8.58 9.26 -4.49
N VAL A 63 7.66 8.42 -4.00
CA VAL A 63 7.33 7.15 -4.66
C VAL A 63 6.55 7.42 -5.96
N PRO A 64 6.95 6.84 -7.11
CA PRO A 64 6.25 7.05 -8.36
C PRO A 64 4.85 6.45 -8.32
N LEU A 65 3.81 7.28 -8.50
CA LEU A 65 2.41 6.85 -8.49
C LEU A 65 2.10 5.70 -9.45
N ARG A 66 2.85 5.61 -10.57
CA ARG A 66 2.71 4.55 -11.56
C ARG A 66 2.86 3.15 -10.96
N GLU A 67 3.77 2.98 -10.01
CA GLU A 67 4.02 1.69 -9.35
C GLU A 67 2.88 1.33 -8.40
N ILE A 68 2.36 2.31 -7.66
CA ILE A 68 1.19 2.15 -6.80
C ILE A 68 -0.01 1.70 -7.64
N PHE A 69 -0.28 2.37 -8.77
CA PHE A 69 -1.35 1.99 -9.68
C PHE A 69 -1.16 0.60 -10.30
N HIS A 70 0.09 0.17 -10.59
CA HIS A 70 0.35 -1.18 -11.06
C HIS A 70 -0.02 -2.25 -10.02
N ILE A 71 0.28 -2.01 -8.74
CA ILE A 71 -0.10 -2.91 -7.63
C ILE A 71 -1.62 -2.94 -7.47
N ILE A 72 -2.26 -1.77 -7.40
CA ILE A 72 -3.73 -1.66 -7.28
C ILE A 72 -4.41 -2.37 -8.46
N ARG A 73 -3.92 -2.18 -9.69
CA ARG A 73 -4.44 -2.86 -10.88
C ARG A 73 -4.38 -4.37 -10.78
N ARG A 74 -3.28 -4.92 -10.24
CA ARG A 74 -3.13 -6.37 -10.04
C ARG A 74 -4.11 -6.90 -9.00
N MET A 75 -4.43 -6.10 -7.98
CA MET A 75 -5.37 -6.46 -6.90
C MET A 75 -6.81 -6.02 -7.17
N THR A 76 -7.10 -5.40 -8.32
CA THR A 76 -8.42 -4.80 -8.61
C THR A 76 -9.54 -5.81 -8.51
N TRP A 77 -9.32 -7.05 -8.95
CA TRP A 77 -10.34 -8.10 -8.86
C TRP A 77 -10.72 -8.43 -7.41
N PHE A 78 -9.73 -8.47 -6.52
CA PHE A 78 -9.96 -8.70 -5.09
C PHE A 78 -10.72 -7.52 -4.46
N PHE A 79 -10.30 -6.29 -4.75
CA PHE A 79 -10.98 -5.09 -4.25
C PHE A 79 -12.42 -4.98 -4.74
N LEU A 80 -12.66 -5.33 -6.01
CA LEU A 80 -13.99 -5.34 -6.60
C LEU A 80 -14.89 -6.37 -5.91
N ALA A 81 -14.38 -7.56 -5.59
CA ALA A 81 -15.14 -8.55 -4.83
C ALA A 81 -15.51 -8.03 -3.43
N ILE A 82 -14.54 -7.55 -2.63
CA ILE A 82 -14.86 -7.10 -1.26
C ILE A 82 -15.75 -5.84 -1.22
N ALA A 83 -15.81 -5.05 -2.29
CA ALA A 83 -16.72 -3.91 -2.39
C ALA A 83 -18.13 -4.34 -2.82
N ILE A 84 -18.24 -5.22 -3.81
CA ILE A 84 -19.54 -5.62 -4.37
C ILE A 84 -20.29 -6.56 -3.43
N PHE A 85 -19.61 -7.54 -2.82
CA PHE A 85 -20.28 -8.55 -2.00
C PHE A 85 -21.05 -7.93 -0.82
N PRO A 86 -20.49 -7.02 -0.01
CA PRO A 86 -21.25 -6.37 1.05
C PRO A 86 -22.40 -5.51 0.54
N VAL A 87 -22.25 -4.83 -0.59
CA VAL A 87 -23.34 -4.02 -1.17
C VAL A 87 -24.50 -4.89 -1.64
N LEU A 88 -24.21 -6.07 -2.23
CA LEU A 88 -25.23 -6.99 -2.71
C LEU A 88 -25.88 -7.83 -1.59
N PHE A 89 -25.10 -8.29 -0.62
CA PHE A 89 -25.54 -9.25 0.39
C PHE A 89 -25.83 -8.63 1.76
N THR A 90 -25.38 -7.39 2.02
CA THR A 90 -25.65 -6.63 3.25
C THR A 90 -26.09 -5.20 2.96
N PRO A 91 -27.21 -4.99 2.22
CA PRO A 91 -27.72 -3.65 1.90
C PRO A 91 -28.34 -2.89 3.09
N GLY A 92 -28.26 -3.44 4.31
CA GLY A 92 -29.06 -3.03 5.47
C GLY A 92 -28.27 -2.57 6.70
N PHE A 93 -27.04 -2.07 6.51
CA PHE A 93 -26.36 -1.20 7.47
C PHE A 93 -26.26 0.22 6.89
#